data_AF-G5Q7A3-F1
#
_entry.id   AF-G5Q7A3-F1
#
_cell.length_a   1.000
_cell.length_b   1.000
_cell.length_c   1.000
_cell.angle_alpha   90.00
_cell.angle_beta   90.00
_cell.angle_gamma   90.00
#
_symmetry.space_group_name_H-M   'P 1'
#
loop_
_entity.id
_entity.type
_entity.pdbx_description
1 polymer ?
#
loop_
_entity_poly.entity_id
_entity_poly.type
_entity_poly.pdbx_seq_one_letter_code
_entity_poly.pdbx_strand_id
1 'polypeptide(L)'
;MTIALDASSTCWYLARQLPDIPIQVFTNSHPICQELGKRERIALISSGGQLERKYGCYVNPSLISQLKSLDIDLFIFSCEGIDGGGDLWDSNAINADFKSILLRRASQSLLLIDKSKFNRSGEARIGHLDDVTHIVSDAPQS
;
A
#
# COMPACT_ATOMS: atom_id res chain seq x y z
N MET A 1 -17.11 -2.13 -0.86
CA MET A 1 -15.73 -2.38 -1.28
C MET A 1 -14.79 -1.68 -0.33
N THR A 2 -13.82 -2.42 0.19
CA THR A 2 -12.76 -1.95 1.09
C THR A 2 -11.43 -2.05 0.35
N ILE A 3 -10.80 -0.89 0.12
CA ILE A 3 -9.47 -0.81 -0.45
C ILE A 3 -8.45 -0.48 0.63
N ALA A 4 -7.26 -1.07 0.55
CA ALA A 4 -6.14 -0.70 1.39
C ALA A 4 -5.07 0.03 0.57
N LEU A 5 -4.51 1.11 1.12
CA LEU A 5 -3.47 1.93 0.51
C LEU A 5 -2.23 1.97 1.41
N ASP A 6 -1.05 1.73 0.83
CA ASP A 6 0.23 1.87 1.52
C ASP A 6 0.69 3.33 1.66
N ALA A 7 1.71 3.56 2.49
CA ALA A 7 2.35 4.87 2.68
C ALA A 7 3.38 5.23 1.58
N SER A 8 3.07 4.94 0.32
CA SER A 8 3.89 5.38 -0.82
C SER A 8 3.42 6.72 -1.38
N SER A 9 4.34 7.44 -2.04
CA SER A 9 4.00 8.65 -2.81
C SER A 9 3.03 8.34 -3.95
N THR A 10 3.17 7.18 -4.61
CA THR A 10 2.27 6.73 -5.67
C THR A 10 0.83 6.58 -5.16
N CYS A 11 0.63 5.90 -4.02
CA CYS A 11 -0.70 5.77 -3.43
C CYS A 11 -1.24 7.09 -2.87
N TRP A 12 -0.37 8.00 -2.43
CA TRP A 12 -0.80 9.37 -2.09
C TRP A 12 -1.33 10.13 -3.31
N TYR A 13 -0.67 10.05 -4.46
CA TYR A 13 -1.19 10.64 -5.70
C TYR A 13 -2.51 9.98 -6.13
N LEU A 14 -2.63 8.66 -6.00
CA LEU A 14 -3.89 7.96 -6.26
C LEU A 14 -5.01 8.48 -5.34
N ALA A 15 -4.76 8.58 -4.04
CA ALA A 15 -5.73 9.05 -3.06
C ALA A 15 -6.29 10.44 -3.40
N ARG A 16 -5.44 11.35 -3.89
CA ARG A 16 -5.87 12.69 -4.36
C ARG A 16 -6.83 12.64 -5.55
N GLN A 17 -6.72 11.62 -6.39
CA GLN A 17 -7.57 11.43 -7.57
C GLN A 17 -8.81 10.58 -7.28
N LEU A 18 -8.91 9.94 -6.10
CA LEU A 18 -10.10 9.19 -5.75
C LEU A 18 -11.32 10.14 -5.65
N PRO A 19 -12.42 9.83 -6.36
CA PRO A 19 -13.64 10.59 -6.24
C PRO A 19 -14.30 10.36 -4.88
N ASP A 20 -15.15 11.28 -4.44
CA ASP A 20 -15.91 11.11 -3.19
C ASP A 20 -17.09 10.17 -3.39
N ILE A 21 -16.84 8.87 -3.27
CA ILE A 21 -17.77 7.76 -3.51
C ILE A 21 -17.87 6.84 -2.29
N PRO A 22 -18.97 6.07 -2.13
CA PRO A 22 -19.20 5.24 -0.95
C PRO A 22 -18.34 3.97 -0.95
N ILE A 23 -17.07 4.14 -0.62
CA ILE A 23 -16.08 3.07 -0.43
C ILE A 23 -15.44 3.19 0.96
N GLN A 24 -14.84 2.10 1.44
CA GLN A 24 -14.00 2.12 2.62
C GLN A 24 -12.52 2.14 2.21
N VAL A 25 -11.72 2.99 2.85
CA VAL A 25 -10.27 3.06 2.63
C VAL A 25 -9.55 2.76 3.94
N PHE A 26 -8.71 1.73 3.95
CA PHE A 26 -7.79 1.43 5.04
C PHE A 26 -6.37 1.88 4.70
N THR A 27 -5.69 2.61 5.58
CA THR A 27 -4.31 3.02 5.33
C THR A 27 -3.52 3.26 6.60
N ASN A 28 -2.20 3.05 6.55
CA ASN A 28 -1.30 3.55 7.59
C ASN A 28 -0.69 4.92 7.26
N SER A 29 -1.00 5.50 6.11
CA SER A 29 -0.38 6.74 5.63
C SER A 29 -1.05 7.97 6.23
N HIS A 30 -0.27 8.78 6.96
CA HIS A 30 -0.75 10.05 7.51
C HIS A 30 -1.14 11.05 6.39
N PRO A 31 -0.34 11.24 5.32
CA PRO A 31 -0.72 12.09 4.20
C PRO A 31 -2.02 11.66 3.50
N ILE A 32 -2.24 10.35 3.32
CA ILE A 32 -3.50 9.85 2.73
C ILE A 32 -4.67 10.12 3.68
N CYS A 33 -4.48 9.95 4.99
CA CYS A 33 -5.52 10.28 5.97
C CYS A 33 -5.92 11.76 5.89
N GLN A 34 -4.96 12.67 5.76
CA GLN A 34 -5.24 14.10 5.62
C GLN A 34 -5.97 14.44 4.32
N GLU A 35 -5.63 13.75 3.23
CA GLU A 35 -6.26 14.01 1.94
C GLU A 35 -7.68 13.47 1.87
N LEU A 36 -7.86 12.21 2.25
CA LEU A 36 -9.16 11.54 2.21
C LEU A 36 -10.09 11.96 3.35
N GLY A 37 -9.57 12.54 4.43
CA GLY A 37 -10.40 13.11 5.51
C GLY A 37 -11.31 14.26 5.06
N LYS A 38 -11.11 14.79 3.84
CA LYS A 38 -11.96 15.79 3.19
C LYS A 38 -13.13 15.18 2.39
N ARG A 39 -13.20 13.85 2.31
CA ARG A 39 -14.18 13.10 1.51
C ARG A 39 -15.24 12.53 2.45
N GLU A 40 -16.47 12.99 2.33
CA GLU A 40 -17.54 12.67 3.29
C GLU A 40 -18.16 11.29 3.03
N ARG A 41 -18.06 10.79 1.79
CA ARG A 41 -18.65 9.51 1.39
C ARG A 41 -17.65 8.36 1.51
N ILE A 42 -16.36 8.66 1.62
CA ILE A 42 -15.33 7.65 1.91
C ILE A 42 -15.31 7.34 3.41
N ALA A 43 -15.57 6.09 3.76
CA ALA A 43 -15.32 5.59 5.10
C ALA A 43 -13.80 5.38 5.29
N LEU A 44 -13.12 6.35 5.88
CA LEU A 44 -11.67 6.30 6.09
C LEU A 44 -11.31 5.63 7.42
N ILE A 45 -10.48 4.58 7.37
CA ILE A 45 -9.92 3.88 8.52
C ILE A 45 -8.40 4.02 8.49
N SER A 46 -7.84 4.62 9.54
CA SER A 46 -6.40 4.59 9.77
C SER A 46 -6.01 3.34 10.55
N SER A 47 -4.84 2.77 10.25
CA SER A 47 -4.26 1.74 11.13
C SER A 47 -4.01 2.26 12.54
N GLY A 48 -3.86 3.59 12.70
CA GLY A 48 -3.48 4.21 13.97
C GLY A 48 -2.14 3.70 14.50
N GLY A 49 -1.82 3.99 15.77
CA GLY A 49 -0.55 3.63 16.39
C GLY A 49 0.42 4.82 16.48
N GLN A 50 1.72 4.54 16.51
CA GLN A 50 2.76 5.56 16.63
C GLN A 50 3.09 6.14 15.25
N LEU A 51 3.05 7.47 15.11
CA LEU A 51 3.48 8.13 13.88
C LEU A 51 5.00 8.08 13.74
N GLU A 52 5.48 7.33 12.75
CA GLU A 52 6.86 7.39 12.29
C GLU A 52 7.00 8.54 11.29
N ARG A 53 7.49 9.68 11.80
CA ARG A 53 7.54 10.94 11.04
C ARG A 53 8.44 10.85 9.81
N LYS A 54 9.52 10.06 9.86
CA LYS A 54 10.44 9.91 8.72
C LYS A 54 9.73 9.38 7.49
N TYR A 55 8.76 8.47 7.67
CA TYR A 55 8.04 7.81 6.59
C TYR A 55 6.59 8.29 6.45
N GLY A 56 6.13 9.19 7.32
CA GLY A 56 4.76 9.70 7.28
C GLY A 56 3.69 8.62 7.46
N CYS A 57 4.01 7.56 8.20
CA CYS A 57 3.11 6.43 8.39
C CYS A 57 2.94 6.07 9.86
N TYR A 58 1.84 5.41 10.18
CA TYR A 58 1.60 4.89 11.52
C TYR A 58 2.08 3.45 11.65
N VAL A 59 2.80 3.18 12.73
CA VAL A 59 3.25 1.85 13.13
C VAL A 59 2.33 1.35 14.23
N ASN A 60 1.59 0.27 13.95
CA ASN A 60 0.66 -0.35 14.89
C ASN A 60 1.10 -1.79 15.21
N PRO A 61 1.61 -2.06 16.42
CA PRO A 61 1.93 -3.43 16.85
C PRO A 61 0.73 -4.38 16.83
N SER A 62 -0.49 -3.84 16.92
CA SER A 62 -1.75 -4.60 16.92
C SER A 62 -2.39 -4.71 15.53
N LEU A 63 -1.67 -4.39 14.45
CA LEU A 63 -2.20 -4.38 13.07
C LEU A 63 -2.88 -5.70 12.70
N ILE A 64 -2.25 -6.85 12.98
CA ILE A 64 -2.82 -8.17 12.63
C ILE A 64 -4.17 -8.39 13.32
N SER A 65 -4.30 -7.99 14.58
CA SER A 65 -5.56 -8.09 15.32
C SER A 65 -6.63 -7.16 14.75
N GLN A 66 -6.26 -5.94 14.34
CA GLN A 66 -7.17 -5.00 13.68
C GLN A 66 -7.67 -5.55 12.33
N LEU A 67 -6.81 -6.24 11.58
CA LEU A 67 -7.14 -6.82 10.27
C LEU A 67 -8.05 -8.07 10.36
N LYS A 68 -8.28 -8.63 11.55
CA LYS A 68 -9.21 -9.76 11.71
C LYS A 68 -10.66 -9.37 11.46
N SER A 69 -11.03 -8.12 11.75
CA SER A 69 -12.38 -7.58 11.55
C SER A 69 -12.54 -6.83 10.23
N LEU A 70 -11.50 -6.82 9.38
CA LEU A 70 -11.50 -6.12 8.09
C LEU A 70 -11.28 -7.12 6.97
N ASP A 71 -12.26 -7.23 6.08
CA ASP A 71 -12.11 -7.92 4.82
C ASP A 71 -11.67 -6.91 3.76
N ILE A 72 -10.40 -7.02 3.35
CA ILE A 72 -9.79 -6.14 2.36
C ILE A 72 -10.02 -6.77 0.99
N ASP A 73 -10.82 -6.11 0.16
CA ASP A 73 -11.10 -6.56 -1.20
C ASP A 73 -9.87 -6.35 -2.09
N LEU A 74 -9.25 -5.17 -2.00
CA LEU A 74 -8.15 -4.78 -2.87
C LEU A 74 -7.06 -4.04 -2.10
N PHE A 75 -5.84 -4.54 -2.15
CA PHE A 75 -4.65 -3.84 -1.68
C PHE A 75 -3.93 -3.16 -2.85
N ILE A 76 -3.91 -1.83 -2.86
CA ILE A 76 -3.18 -1.04 -3.86
C ILE A 76 -1.92 -0.48 -3.21
N PHE A 77 -0.77 -0.75 -3.81
CA PHE A 77 0.51 -0.37 -3.22
C PHE A 77 1.58 -0.09 -4.26
N SER A 78 2.69 0.46 -3.80
CA SER A 78 3.92 0.58 -4.59
C SER A 78 5.10 -0.02 -3.83
N CYS A 79 6.24 -0.16 -4.49
CA CYS A 79 7.49 -0.67 -3.91
C CYS A 79 8.67 0.26 -4.28
N GLU A 80 9.83 0.03 -3.67
CA GLU A 80 11.09 0.66 -4.05
C GLU A 80 11.64 0.09 -5.36
N GLY A 81 11.45 -1.22 -5.55
CA GLY A 81 11.89 -1.93 -6.73
C GLY A 81 11.38 -3.38 -6.82
N ILE A 82 11.53 -3.94 -8.01
CA ILE A 82 11.43 -5.38 -8.31
C ILE A 82 12.80 -5.80 -8.83
N ASP A 83 13.44 -6.77 -8.21
CA ASP A 83 14.74 -7.25 -8.69
C ASP A 83 14.61 -8.24 -9.86
N GLY A 84 15.75 -8.67 -10.42
CA GLY A 84 15.77 -9.61 -11.54
C GLY A 84 15.24 -11.02 -11.20
N GLY A 85 15.09 -11.34 -9.91
CA GLY A 85 14.47 -12.57 -9.43
C GLY A 85 12.97 -12.48 -9.24
N GLY A 86 12.39 -11.27 -9.30
CA GLY A 86 10.97 -11.02 -9.04
C GLY A 86 10.66 -10.63 -7.60
N ASP A 87 11.67 -10.46 -6.73
CA ASP A 87 11.42 -10.02 -5.36
C ASP A 87 11.01 -8.55 -5.32
N LEU A 88 9.97 -8.26 -4.54
CA LEU A 88 9.47 -6.92 -4.29
C LEU A 88 10.21 -6.33 -3.08
N TRP A 89 10.75 -5.12 -3.24
CA TRP A 89 11.57 -4.47 -2.22
C TRP A 89 10.99 -3.15 -1.74
N ASP A 90 11.21 -2.83 -0.47
CA ASP A 90 11.01 -1.49 0.10
C ASP A 90 12.33 -0.90 0.57
N SER A 91 12.31 0.41 0.78
CA SER A 91 13.39 1.21 1.35
C SER A 91 13.59 0.99 2.85
N ASN A 92 12.61 0.42 3.56
CA ASN A 92 12.70 0.18 5.00
C ASN A 92 11.77 -0.94 5.48
N ALA A 93 12.13 -1.57 6.59
CA ALA A 93 11.39 -2.70 7.17
C ALA A 93 9.97 -2.35 7.64
N ILE A 94 9.74 -1.14 8.15
CA ILE A 94 8.41 -0.72 8.65
C ILE A 94 7.38 -0.75 7.52
N ASN A 95 7.72 -0.18 6.37
CA ASN A 95 6.85 -0.20 5.20
C ASN A 95 6.74 -1.61 4.61
N ALA A 96 7.85 -2.34 4.54
CA ALA A 96 7.86 -3.70 4.04
C ALA A 96 6.90 -4.59 4.85
N ASP A 97 6.99 -4.57 6.17
CA ASP A 97 6.15 -5.38 7.07
C ASP A 97 4.65 -5.09 6.87
N PHE A 98 4.27 -3.81 6.81
CA PHE A 98 2.88 -3.42 6.55
C PHE A 98 2.38 -3.99 5.22
N LYS A 99 3.18 -3.83 4.15
CA LYS A 99 2.83 -4.29 2.80
C LYS A 99 2.76 -5.81 2.73
N SER A 100 3.71 -6.53 3.31
CA SER A 100 3.74 -7.98 3.33
C SER A 100 2.52 -8.58 4.03
N ILE A 101 2.08 -7.97 5.14
CA ILE A 101 0.88 -8.39 5.86
C ILE A 101 -0.36 -8.19 4.97
N LEU A 102 -0.51 -7.03 4.35
CA LEU A 102 -1.66 -6.74 3.50
C LEU A 102 -1.68 -7.55 2.20
N LEU A 103 -0.53 -7.76 1.58
CA LEU A 103 -0.38 -8.58 0.38
C LEU A 103 -0.88 -10.01 0.61
N ARG A 104 -0.65 -10.57 1.80
CA ARG A 104 -1.16 -11.90 2.18
C ARG A 104 -2.63 -11.91 2.63
N ARG A 105 -3.16 -10.78 3.10
CA ARG A 105 -4.49 -10.71 3.73
C ARG A 105 -5.60 -10.27 2.77
N ALA A 106 -5.26 -9.44 1.79
CA ALA A 106 -6.21 -8.91 0.82
C ALA A 106 -6.65 -9.98 -0.19
N SER A 107 -7.88 -9.87 -0.68
CA SER A 107 -8.42 -10.79 -1.68
C SER A 107 -7.75 -10.62 -3.04
N GLN A 108 -7.38 -9.38 -3.38
CA GLN A 108 -6.61 -9.03 -4.57
C GLN A 108 -5.57 -7.96 -4.25
N SER A 109 -4.53 -7.89 -5.08
CA SER A 109 -3.49 -6.87 -4.99
C SER A 109 -3.22 -6.20 -6.33
N LEU A 110 -2.94 -4.90 -6.29
CA LEU A 110 -2.62 -4.07 -7.44
C LEU A 110 -1.33 -3.30 -7.16
N LEU A 111 -0.24 -3.72 -7.82
CA LEU A 111 1.04 -3.04 -7.74
C LEU A 111 1.09 -1.89 -8.75
N LEU A 112 1.33 -0.67 -8.26
CA LEU A 112 1.58 0.51 -9.05
C LEU A 112 3.07 0.82 -9.08
N ILE A 113 3.69 0.76 -10.26
CA ILE A 113 5.14 0.88 -10.38
C ILE A 113 5.55 1.56 -11.68
N ASP A 114 6.50 2.49 -11.60
CA ASP A 114 7.10 3.07 -12.80
C ASP A 114 8.27 2.20 -13.32
N LYS A 115 8.60 2.34 -14.60
CA LYS A 115 9.64 1.55 -15.28
C LYS A 115 11.03 1.67 -14.66
N SER A 116 11.32 2.72 -13.90
CA SER A 116 12.64 2.92 -13.28
C SER A 116 12.88 2.01 -12.08
N LYS A 117 11.83 1.33 -11.59
CA LYS A 117 11.87 0.45 -10.42
C LYS A 117 12.03 -1.03 -10.77
N PHE A 118 12.10 -1.40 -12.05
CA PHE A 118 12.47 -2.76 -12.45
C PHE A 118 13.99 -2.97 -12.38
N ASN A 119 14.41 -4.21 -12.12
CA ASN A 119 15.80 -4.60 -11.86
C ASN A 119 16.45 -3.82 -10.71
N ARG A 120 15.66 -3.54 -9.66
CA ARG A 120 16.09 -2.75 -8.51
C ARG A 120 15.76 -3.47 -7.20
N SER A 121 16.79 -3.72 -6.40
CA SER A 121 16.64 -4.20 -5.03
C SER A 121 16.48 -3.04 -4.04
N GLY A 122 16.11 -3.35 -2.80
CA GLY A 122 15.99 -2.41 -1.70
C GLY A 122 16.57 -2.97 -0.41
N GLU A 123 16.18 -2.39 0.72
CA GLU A 123 16.71 -2.75 2.04
C GLU A 123 15.89 -3.85 2.73
N ALA A 124 14.59 -3.90 2.47
CA ALA A 124 13.67 -4.85 3.09
C ALA A 124 12.75 -5.51 2.05
N ARG A 125 12.59 -6.83 2.13
CA ARG A 125 11.76 -7.59 1.20
C ARG A 125 10.28 -7.54 1.61
N ILE A 126 9.39 -7.26 0.66
CA ILE A 126 7.94 -7.25 0.83
C ILE A 126 7.35 -8.64 0.55
N GLY A 127 7.75 -9.26 -0.56
CA GLY A 127 7.17 -10.50 -1.08
C GLY A 127 7.73 -10.80 -2.45
N HIS A 128 7.05 -11.67 -3.21
CA HIS A 128 7.42 -11.99 -4.58
C HIS A 128 6.38 -11.45 -5.57
N LEU A 129 6.78 -11.22 -6.81
CA LEU A 129 5.89 -10.75 -7.87
C LEU A 129 4.71 -11.70 -8.11
N ASP A 130 4.92 -13.00 -7.92
CA ASP A 130 3.87 -14.03 -8.04
C ASP A 130 2.77 -13.90 -6.99
N ASP A 131 3.01 -13.18 -5.88
CA ASP A 131 1.99 -12.88 -4.87
C ASP A 131 1.07 -11.72 -5.32
N VAL A 132 1.39 -11.05 -6.44
CA VAL A 132 0.66 -9.87 -6.94
C VAL A 132 -0.39 -10.28 -7.96
N THR A 133 -1.64 -9.86 -7.77
CA THR A 133 -2.73 -10.19 -8.71
C THR A 133 -2.60 -9.40 -10.02
N HIS A 134 -2.33 -8.10 -9.94
CA HIS A 134 -2.23 -7.21 -11.09
C HIS A 134 -1.12 -6.17 -10.94
N ILE A 135 -0.50 -5.79 -12.05
CA ILE A 135 0.53 -4.76 -12.10
C ILE A 135 0.11 -3.67 -13.09
N VAL A 136 0.25 -2.42 -12.68
CA VAL A 136 0.08 -1.25 -13.55
C VAL A 136 1.41 -0.52 -13.61
N SER A 137 1.93 -0.35 -14.82
CA SER A 137 3.19 0.32 -15.09
C SER A 137 3.16 1.16 -16.35
N ASP A 138 4.03 2.15 -16.43
CA ASP A 138 4.35 2.91 -17.64
C ASP A 138 5.45 2.23 -18.49
N ALA A 139 5.93 1.05 -18.08
CA ALA A 139 6.74 0.19 -18.91
C ALA A 139 5.90 -0.38 -20.08
N PRO A 140 6.50 -0.56 -21.27
CA PRO A 140 5.82 -1.24 -22.38
C PRO A 140 5.40 -2.65 -21.96
N GLN A 141 4.17 -3.06 -22.30
CA GLN A 141 3.76 -4.45 -22.18
C GLN A 141 4.49 -5.25 -23.27
N SER A 142 5.38 -6.15 -22.85
CA SER A 142 6.05 -7.13 -23.72
C SER A 142 5.19 -8.36 -23.93
#